data_AF-X8JTA0-F1
#
_entry.id   AF-X8JTA0-F1
#
_cell.length_a   1.000
_cell.length_b   1.000
_cell.length_c   1.000
_cell.angle_alpha   90.00
_cell.angle_beta   90.00
_cell.angle_gamma   90.00
#
_symmetry.space_group_name_H-M   'P 1'
#
loop_
_entity.id
_entity.type
_entity.pdbx_description
1 polymer ?
#
loop_
_entity_poly.entity_id
_entity_poly.type
_entity_poly.pdbx_seq_one_letter_code
_entity_poly.pdbx_strand_id
1 'polypeptide(L)'
;MAYKLLVGGYATTIATLLFNPASSSLSNIATTSAGFNPSWIATHPTNKSVVYATQEVTPGSIFSFVVQQSGQLTKVASVATGGGGPAHAIITSNGQEAVAMNAHFGTPYPTIAFNGTGPNPSRQESSHPHQVIEYGNEYLVPDLGADKIWRLTKSSSGALQNSGYIQQPAGSGPRHVVTKGTTLYTLHELSSTLTQQTIPPLGSTTQPSIAASVSIVAPGSTNPSALTAAELLLSSVSSAFPTQYLYATNRGDTSDAVAIVSIANNTLNVVAHVRTGVNFIRGAALSPGDGKYLAITGQNDGSAAIFERINGGTGLKQIARISGLTQPTSITWL
;
A
#
# COMPACT_ATOMS: atom_id res chain seq x y z
N MET A 1 19.84 -10.64 -13.44
CA MET A 1 18.48 -11.22 -13.62
C MET A 1 17.53 -10.07 -13.93
N ALA A 2 16.61 -10.25 -14.87
CA ALA A 2 15.56 -9.27 -15.15
C ALA A 2 14.33 -9.54 -14.27
N TYR A 3 13.57 -8.49 -13.97
CA TYR A 3 12.37 -8.55 -13.14
C TYR A 3 11.16 -8.16 -13.96
N LYS A 4 10.05 -8.86 -13.74
CA LYS A 4 8.74 -8.41 -14.23
C LYS A 4 8.01 -7.65 -13.12
N LEU A 5 7.33 -6.60 -13.52
CA LEU A 5 6.45 -5.83 -12.64
C LEU A 5 5.09 -5.69 -13.29
N LEU A 6 4.02 -5.72 -12.49
CA LEU A 6 2.69 -5.36 -12.94
C LEU A 6 2.36 -3.96 -12.44
N VAL A 7 1.73 -3.17 -13.31
CA VAL A 7 1.26 -1.82 -12.98
C VAL A 7 -0.23 -1.73 -13.20
N GLY A 8 -0.95 -1.49 -12.10
CA GLY A 8 -2.37 -1.19 -12.07
C GLY A 8 -2.61 0.32 -11.98
N GLY A 9 -3.86 0.74 -12.16
CA GLY A 9 -4.20 2.16 -12.22
C GLY A 9 -5.68 2.44 -12.40
N TYR A 10 -6.01 3.73 -12.50
CA TYR A 10 -7.31 4.20 -12.99
C TYR A 10 -7.37 4.11 -14.51
N ALA A 11 -7.35 2.87 -15.00
CA ALA A 11 -7.29 2.50 -16.40
C ALA A 11 -8.22 1.31 -16.68
N THR A 12 -8.26 0.85 -17.93
CA THR A 12 -8.94 -0.42 -18.30
C THR A 12 -7.97 -1.57 -18.52
N THR A 13 -6.68 -1.34 -18.28
CA THR A 13 -5.59 -2.28 -18.56
C THR A 13 -4.64 -2.40 -17.38
N ILE A 14 -3.92 -3.53 -17.33
CA ILE A 14 -2.71 -3.72 -16.52
C ILE A 14 -1.52 -3.78 -17.47
N ALA A 15 -0.47 -3.02 -17.18
CA ALA A 15 0.79 -3.08 -17.91
C ALA A 15 1.75 -4.04 -17.22
N THR A 16 2.47 -4.84 -18.00
CA THR A 16 3.58 -5.66 -17.53
C THR A 16 4.88 -5.04 -18.01
N LEU A 17 5.69 -4.62 -17.05
CA LEU A 17 6.99 -4.03 -17.29
C LEU A 17 8.11 -5.07 -17.13
N LEU A 18 9.17 -4.93 -17.91
CA LEU A 18 10.41 -5.69 -17.76
C LEU A 18 11.53 -4.74 -17.36
N PHE A 19 12.05 -4.92 -16.15
CA PHE A 19 13.21 -4.20 -15.63
C PHE A 19 14.47 -5.05 -15.78
N ASN A 20 15.47 -4.54 -16.50
CA ASN A 20 16.80 -5.14 -16.60
C ASN A 20 17.84 -4.26 -15.87
N PRO A 21 18.34 -4.69 -14.70
CA PRO A 21 19.34 -3.92 -13.96
C PRO A 21 20.66 -3.72 -14.69
N ALA A 22 21.08 -4.71 -15.50
CA ALA A 22 22.38 -4.66 -16.17
C ALA A 22 22.45 -3.53 -17.21
N SER A 23 21.32 -3.25 -17.87
CA SER A 23 21.19 -2.18 -18.86
C SER A 23 20.47 -0.95 -18.31
N SER A 24 20.08 -0.93 -17.02
CA SER A 24 19.32 0.18 -16.42
C SER A 24 18.08 0.55 -17.25
N SER A 25 17.36 -0.46 -17.74
CA SER A 25 16.25 -0.28 -18.68
C SER A 25 14.92 -0.81 -18.13
N LEU A 26 13.84 -0.09 -18.38
CA LEU A 26 12.47 -0.47 -18.06
C LEU A 26 11.61 -0.34 -19.33
N SER A 27 11.01 -1.44 -19.78
CA SER A 27 10.16 -1.46 -20.97
C SER A 27 8.79 -2.08 -20.67
N ASN A 28 7.76 -1.62 -21.37
CA ASN A 28 6.47 -2.29 -21.38
C ASN A 28 6.55 -3.46 -22.36
N ILE A 29 6.34 -4.68 -21.87
CA ILE A 29 6.39 -5.91 -22.68
C ILE A 29 5.01 -6.49 -22.98
N ALA A 30 3.98 -6.02 -22.28
CA ALA A 30 2.62 -6.52 -22.39
C ALA A 30 1.63 -5.52 -21.78
N THR A 31 0.47 -5.37 -22.42
CA THR A 31 -0.64 -4.58 -21.90
C THR A 31 -1.90 -5.42 -22.06
N THR A 32 -2.55 -5.74 -20.94
CA THR A 32 -3.71 -6.64 -20.92
C THR A 32 -4.94 -5.87 -20.47
N SER A 33 -6.05 -6.01 -21.20
CA SER A 33 -7.37 -5.59 -20.72
C SER A 33 -7.71 -6.26 -19.39
N ALA A 34 -8.05 -5.45 -18.39
CA ALA A 34 -8.16 -5.91 -17.01
C ALA A 34 -9.43 -5.40 -16.29
N GLY A 35 -10.45 -4.99 -17.05
CA GLY A 35 -11.70 -4.46 -16.52
C GLY A 35 -11.67 -2.95 -16.36
N PHE A 36 -12.15 -2.44 -15.22
CA PHE A 36 -12.25 -1.01 -14.92
C PHE A 36 -11.54 -0.72 -13.60
N ASN A 37 -10.60 0.23 -13.65
CA ASN A 37 -9.81 0.69 -12.53
C ASN A 37 -9.16 -0.47 -11.74
N PRO A 38 -8.25 -1.26 -12.36
CA PRO A 38 -7.44 -2.23 -11.65
C PRO A 38 -6.41 -1.54 -10.75
N SER A 39 -6.88 -0.84 -9.73
CA SER A 39 -6.10 0.14 -8.97
C SER A 39 -5.14 -0.48 -7.97
N TRP A 40 -5.41 -1.71 -7.53
CA TRP A 40 -4.56 -2.51 -6.64
C TRP A 40 -4.35 -3.92 -7.19
N ILE A 41 -3.14 -4.44 -7.08
CA ILE A 41 -2.77 -5.80 -7.50
C ILE A 41 -2.18 -6.55 -6.30
N ALA A 42 -2.81 -7.66 -5.92
CA ALA A 42 -2.31 -8.59 -4.91
C ALA A 42 -1.71 -9.83 -5.58
N THR A 43 -0.58 -10.30 -5.06
CA THR A 43 0.08 -11.54 -5.51
C THR A 43 -0.36 -12.73 -4.65
N HIS A 44 -0.48 -13.92 -5.24
CA HIS A 44 -0.66 -15.14 -4.45
C HIS A 44 0.63 -15.45 -3.65
N PRO A 45 0.54 -15.82 -2.36
CA PRO A 45 1.72 -15.96 -1.48
C PRO A 45 2.72 -17.03 -1.92
N THR A 46 2.24 -18.09 -2.59
CA THR A 46 3.07 -19.24 -3.01
C THR A 46 3.13 -19.47 -4.52
N ASN A 47 2.28 -18.81 -5.31
CA ASN A 47 2.19 -19.04 -6.74
C ASN A 47 2.35 -17.72 -7.49
N LYS A 48 3.59 -17.41 -7.87
CA LYS A 48 3.97 -16.16 -8.52
C LYS A 48 3.31 -15.92 -9.88
N SER A 49 2.72 -16.95 -10.47
CA SER A 49 1.98 -16.84 -11.73
C SER A 49 0.53 -16.42 -11.51
N VAL A 50 0.05 -16.28 -10.27
CA VAL A 50 -1.34 -15.91 -9.98
C VAL A 50 -1.39 -14.56 -9.27
N VAL A 51 -2.19 -13.65 -9.83
CA VAL A 51 -2.41 -12.31 -9.29
C VAL A 51 -3.89 -11.97 -9.29
N TYR A 52 -4.25 -11.02 -8.45
CA TYR A 52 -5.61 -10.56 -8.25
C TYR A 52 -5.63 -9.05 -8.35
N ALA A 53 -6.53 -8.50 -9.14
CA ALA A 53 -6.69 -7.05 -9.27
C ALA A 53 -8.05 -6.64 -8.72
N THR A 54 -8.07 -5.61 -7.87
CA THR A 54 -9.33 -4.94 -7.50
C THR A 54 -9.94 -4.31 -8.74
N GLN A 55 -11.23 -4.00 -8.70
CA GLN A 55 -11.93 -3.21 -9.70
C GLN A 55 -12.57 -2.06 -8.94
N GLU A 56 -11.89 -0.92 -8.87
CA GLU A 56 -12.26 0.23 -8.03
C GLU A 56 -13.38 1.03 -8.71
N VAL A 57 -14.56 0.40 -8.75
CA VAL A 57 -15.83 0.90 -9.30
C VAL A 57 -16.98 0.47 -8.39
N THR A 58 -18.19 0.95 -8.64
CA THR A 58 -19.39 0.58 -7.89
C THR A 58 -20.43 0.00 -8.86
N PRO A 59 -20.84 -1.28 -8.71
CA PRO A 59 -20.36 -2.26 -7.74
C PRO A 59 -18.92 -2.74 -8.02
N GLY A 60 -18.17 -3.01 -6.96
CA GLY A 60 -16.78 -3.45 -7.00
C GLY A 60 -16.61 -4.95 -7.18
N SER A 61 -15.44 -5.35 -7.67
CA SER A 61 -15.08 -6.77 -7.85
C SER A 61 -13.57 -7.00 -7.73
N ILE A 62 -13.17 -8.27 -7.68
CA ILE A 62 -11.78 -8.73 -7.80
C ILE A 62 -11.71 -9.65 -9.01
N PHE A 63 -10.78 -9.39 -9.92
CA PHE A 63 -10.45 -10.28 -11.02
C PHE A 63 -9.20 -11.09 -10.68
N SER A 64 -9.19 -12.38 -10.98
CA SER A 64 -7.99 -13.21 -10.90
C SER A 64 -7.39 -13.40 -12.29
N PHE A 65 -6.05 -13.43 -12.36
CA PHE A 65 -5.30 -13.60 -13.59
C PHE A 65 -4.17 -14.60 -13.41
N VAL A 66 -3.86 -15.31 -14.49
CA VAL A 66 -2.59 -16.03 -14.65
C VAL A 66 -1.62 -15.17 -15.46
N VAL A 67 -0.41 -14.97 -14.94
CA VAL A 67 0.69 -14.29 -15.63
C VAL A 67 1.38 -15.26 -16.59
N GLN A 68 1.37 -14.92 -17.88
CA GLN A 68 2.03 -15.72 -18.91
C GLN A 68 3.52 -15.42 -19.01
N GLN A 69 4.28 -16.31 -19.65
CA GLN A 69 5.71 -16.10 -19.90
C GLN A 69 5.98 -14.86 -20.76
N SER A 70 5.08 -14.50 -21.68
CA SER A 70 5.14 -13.26 -22.46
C SER A 70 4.93 -11.99 -21.63
N GLY A 71 4.41 -12.11 -20.40
CA GLY A 71 3.96 -10.98 -19.59
C GLY A 71 2.48 -10.63 -19.78
N GLN A 72 1.79 -11.20 -20.78
CA GLN A 72 0.34 -11.05 -20.90
C GLN A 72 -0.37 -11.70 -19.70
N LEU A 73 -1.51 -11.15 -19.31
CA LEU A 73 -2.36 -11.71 -18.27
C LEU A 73 -3.56 -12.43 -18.89
N THR A 74 -3.88 -13.62 -18.40
CA THR A 74 -5.10 -14.33 -18.77
C THR A 74 -6.08 -14.27 -17.62
N LYS A 75 -7.21 -13.57 -17.79
CA LYS A 75 -8.26 -13.53 -16.78
C LYS A 75 -8.82 -14.93 -16.56
N VAL A 76 -8.92 -15.35 -15.30
CA VAL A 76 -9.47 -16.65 -14.90
C VAL A 76 -10.89 -16.50 -14.37
N ALA A 77 -11.08 -15.60 -13.40
CA ALA A 77 -12.38 -15.42 -12.75
C ALA A 77 -12.62 -13.97 -12.33
N SER A 78 -13.83 -13.72 -11.85
CA SER A 78 -14.30 -12.46 -11.29
C SER A 78 -15.25 -12.75 -10.14
N VAL A 79 -15.08 -12.06 -9.03
CA VAL A 79 -15.97 -12.14 -7.87
C VAL A 79 -16.34 -10.74 -7.41
N ALA A 80 -17.61 -10.49 -7.14
CA ALA A 80 -18.06 -9.21 -6.58
C ALA A 80 -17.55 -9.06 -5.14
N THR A 81 -17.13 -7.86 -4.74
CA THR A 81 -16.69 -7.61 -3.36
C THR A 81 -17.86 -7.34 -2.41
N GLY A 82 -19.09 -7.30 -2.92
CA GLY A 82 -20.28 -6.96 -2.14
C GLY A 82 -20.34 -5.49 -1.71
N GLY A 83 -19.50 -4.62 -2.25
CA GLY A 83 -19.47 -3.18 -1.99
C GLY A 83 -19.01 -2.39 -3.21
N GLY A 84 -18.63 -1.13 -3.03
CA GLY A 84 -18.10 -0.27 -4.10
C GLY A 84 -16.69 0.22 -3.79
N GLY A 85 -15.91 0.46 -4.85
CA GLY A 85 -14.57 1.05 -4.77
C GLY A 85 -13.57 0.26 -3.90
N PRO A 86 -13.30 -1.03 -4.18
CA PRO A 86 -12.27 -1.76 -3.46
C PRO A 86 -10.87 -1.16 -3.70
N ALA A 87 -10.34 -0.47 -2.68
CA ALA A 87 -9.08 0.27 -2.77
C ALA A 87 -7.83 -0.60 -2.49
N HIS A 88 -8.00 -1.72 -1.76
CA HIS A 88 -6.93 -2.64 -1.41
C HIS A 88 -7.48 -4.05 -1.22
N ALA A 89 -6.66 -5.06 -1.54
CA ALA A 89 -6.95 -6.45 -1.24
C ALA A 89 -5.69 -7.23 -0.89
N ILE A 90 -5.85 -8.29 -0.11
CA ILE A 90 -4.81 -9.30 0.13
C ILE A 90 -5.34 -10.67 -0.23
N ILE A 91 -4.40 -11.56 -0.53
CA ILE A 91 -4.62 -13.00 -0.43
C ILE A 91 -4.01 -13.44 0.89
N THR A 92 -4.79 -14.18 1.69
CA THR A 92 -4.34 -14.68 2.98
C THR A 92 -3.08 -15.53 2.82
N SER A 93 -2.24 -15.57 3.85
CA SER A 93 -0.96 -16.28 3.86
C SER A 93 -1.08 -17.78 3.52
N ASN A 94 -2.24 -18.39 3.78
CA ASN A 94 -2.53 -19.77 3.40
C ASN A 94 -2.92 -19.94 1.91
N GLY A 95 -3.13 -18.84 1.18
CA GLY A 95 -3.48 -18.80 -0.25
C GLY A 95 -4.95 -19.08 -0.58
N GLN A 96 -5.83 -19.20 0.42
CA GLN A 96 -7.17 -19.74 0.22
C GLN A 96 -8.27 -18.68 0.15
N GLU A 97 -8.01 -17.47 0.65
CA GLU A 97 -9.04 -16.43 0.77
C GLU A 97 -8.52 -15.09 0.26
N ALA A 98 -9.43 -14.31 -0.32
CA ALA A 98 -9.20 -12.91 -0.65
C ALA A 98 -9.97 -12.03 0.34
N VAL A 99 -9.31 -11.02 0.89
CA VAL A 99 -9.94 -10.01 1.75
C VAL A 99 -9.74 -8.64 1.10
N ALA A 100 -10.83 -7.91 0.85
CA ALA A 100 -10.80 -6.63 0.15
C ALA A 100 -11.51 -5.52 0.93
N MET A 101 -10.97 -4.31 0.83
CA MET A 101 -11.46 -3.12 1.51
C MET A 101 -12.23 -2.23 0.53
N ASN A 102 -13.55 -2.15 0.71
CA ASN A 102 -14.43 -1.31 -0.10
C ASN A 102 -14.55 0.09 0.51
N ALA A 103 -14.55 1.12 -0.33
CA ALA A 103 -14.88 2.50 0.04
C ALA A 103 -16.39 2.71 0.30
N HIS A 104 -17.24 1.89 -0.32
CA HIS A 104 -18.70 1.96 -0.16
C HIS A 104 -19.30 0.62 0.25
N PHE A 105 -20.28 0.66 1.15
CA PHE A 105 -21.02 -0.53 1.58
C PHE A 105 -21.96 -1.06 0.49
N GLY A 106 -22.25 -2.36 0.51
CA GLY A 106 -23.20 -3.02 -0.41
C GLY A 106 -23.72 -4.36 0.11
N THR A 107 -24.50 -5.07 -0.72
CA THR A 107 -25.15 -6.37 -0.46
C THR A 107 -25.14 -7.25 -1.73
N PRO A 108 -25.22 -8.62 -1.68
CA PRO A 108 -25.10 -9.55 -0.56
C PRO A 108 -23.83 -10.44 -0.68
N TYR A 109 -22.84 -10.19 0.16
CA TYR A 109 -21.72 -11.10 0.52
C TYR A 109 -21.43 -10.86 2.02
N PRO A 110 -20.75 -11.74 2.77
CA PRO A 110 -20.40 -11.44 4.15
C PRO A 110 -19.49 -10.20 4.20
N THR A 111 -20.09 -9.04 4.43
CA THR A 111 -19.43 -7.74 4.57
C THR A 111 -19.49 -7.33 6.03
N ILE A 112 -18.41 -6.71 6.52
CA ILE A 112 -18.40 -6.05 7.82
C ILE A 112 -18.50 -4.56 7.54
N ALA A 113 -19.55 -3.93 8.05
CA ALA A 113 -19.65 -2.48 8.05
C ALA A 113 -18.83 -1.91 9.21
N PHE A 114 -18.08 -0.85 8.90
CA PHE A 114 -17.42 -0.02 9.91
C PHE A 114 -18.18 1.30 10.04
N ASN A 115 -18.22 1.82 11.26
CA ASN A 115 -18.88 3.08 11.57
C ASN A 115 -17.92 4.00 12.32
N GLY A 116 -17.90 5.27 11.94
CA GLY A 116 -17.07 6.29 12.56
C GLY A 116 -16.96 7.51 11.66
N THR A 117 -16.56 8.61 12.27
CA THR A 117 -16.25 9.87 11.61
C THR A 117 -15.03 10.47 12.28
N GLY A 118 -14.43 11.46 11.63
CA GLY A 118 -13.29 12.23 12.12
C GLY A 118 -13.54 13.73 11.95
N PRO A 119 -12.62 14.58 12.42
CA PRO A 119 -12.81 16.02 12.43
C PRO A 119 -12.73 16.68 11.05
N ASN A 120 -12.19 16.04 10.01
CA ASN A 120 -12.14 16.62 8.66
C ASN A 120 -13.49 16.44 7.94
N PRO A 121 -14.27 17.51 7.73
CA PRO A 121 -15.64 17.39 7.20
C PRO A 121 -15.72 16.97 5.73
N SER A 122 -14.60 17.02 5.00
CA SER A 122 -14.53 16.70 3.57
C SER A 122 -13.94 15.32 3.27
N ARG A 123 -13.33 14.68 4.26
CA ARG A 123 -12.57 13.43 4.11
C ARG A 123 -12.89 12.37 5.18
N GLN A 124 -13.63 12.75 6.22
CA GLN A 124 -13.90 11.93 7.41
C GLN A 124 -15.37 12.02 7.85
N GLU A 125 -16.27 12.25 6.89
CA GLU A 125 -17.73 12.27 7.07
C GLU A 125 -18.33 10.89 7.36
N SER A 126 -17.57 9.82 7.09
CA SER A 126 -17.91 8.43 7.35
C SER A 126 -16.63 7.58 7.46
N SER A 127 -16.79 6.29 7.71
CA SER A 127 -15.70 5.32 7.71
C SER A 127 -15.17 5.10 6.28
N HIS A 128 -13.84 5.14 6.14
CA HIS A 128 -13.11 4.98 4.89
C HIS A 128 -11.91 4.00 5.09
N PRO A 129 -12.17 2.69 5.28
CA PRO A 129 -11.12 1.66 5.40
C PRO A 129 -10.30 1.59 4.11
N HIS A 130 -8.98 1.69 4.22
CA HIS A 130 -8.11 1.82 3.05
C HIS A 130 -7.23 0.60 2.80
N GLN A 131 -6.73 -0.06 3.85
CA GLN A 131 -5.84 -1.23 3.73
C GLN A 131 -6.36 -2.37 4.62
N VAL A 132 -5.96 -3.60 4.30
CA VAL A 132 -6.08 -4.75 5.20
C VAL A 132 -4.76 -5.51 5.21
N ILE A 133 -4.28 -5.89 6.40
CA ILE A 133 -3.12 -6.76 6.57
C ILE A 133 -3.42 -7.90 7.56
N GLU A 134 -2.79 -9.05 7.37
CA GLU A 134 -2.77 -10.11 8.39
C GLU A 134 -1.79 -9.77 9.52
N TYR A 135 -2.20 -10.06 10.76
CA TYR A 135 -1.37 -9.97 11.95
C TYR A 135 -1.71 -11.10 12.91
N GLY A 136 -0.91 -12.18 12.91
CA GLY A 136 -1.21 -13.37 13.68
C GLY A 136 -2.55 -13.98 13.27
N ASN A 137 -3.51 -14.02 14.18
CA ASN A 137 -4.86 -14.55 13.97
C ASN A 137 -5.92 -13.45 13.76
N GLU A 138 -5.50 -12.20 13.59
CA GLU A 138 -6.38 -11.07 13.31
C GLU A 138 -5.98 -10.33 12.03
N TYR A 139 -6.84 -9.42 11.59
CA TYR A 139 -6.58 -8.49 10.51
C TYR A 139 -6.60 -7.06 11.05
N LEU A 140 -5.68 -6.23 10.57
CA LEU A 140 -5.63 -4.80 10.89
C LEU A 140 -6.09 -3.99 9.69
N VAL A 141 -7.02 -3.07 9.91
CA VAL A 141 -7.67 -2.26 8.87
C VAL A 141 -7.56 -0.78 9.23
N PRO A 142 -6.54 -0.05 8.73
CA PRO A 142 -6.53 1.41 8.84
C PRO A 142 -7.72 2.04 8.14
N ASP A 143 -8.40 2.92 8.87
CA ASP A 143 -9.58 3.64 8.42
C ASP A 143 -9.35 5.14 8.50
N LEU A 144 -9.19 5.74 7.33
CA LEU A 144 -8.92 7.16 7.15
C LEU A 144 -10.05 8.00 7.76
N GLY A 145 -11.29 7.56 7.56
CA GLY A 145 -12.47 8.30 7.91
C GLY A 145 -12.79 8.29 9.40
N ALA A 146 -12.42 7.21 10.10
CA ALA A 146 -12.76 7.01 11.51
C ALA A 146 -11.60 7.27 12.49
N ASP A 147 -10.39 7.61 12.01
CA ASP A 147 -9.16 7.72 12.81
C ASP A 147 -8.90 6.49 13.69
N LYS A 148 -9.05 5.30 13.09
CA LYS A 148 -8.92 4.01 13.78
C LYS A 148 -8.15 3.00 12.94
N ILE A 149 -7.55 2.03 13.61
CA ILE A 149 -7.18 0.76 13.02
C ILE A 149 -8.17 -0.27 13.54
N TRP A 150 -9.12 -0.71 12.71
CA TRP A 150 -10.03 -1.78 13.09
C TRP A 150 -9.31 -3.11 13.18
N ARG A 151 -9.73 -3.94 14.12
CA ARG A 151 -9.23 -5.30 14.32
C ARG A 151 -10.32 -6.27 13.97
N LEU A 152 -10.05 -7.20 13.05
CA LEU A 152 -10.98 -8.26 12.69
C LEU A 152 -10.44 -9.61 13.13
N THR A 153 -11.30 -10.47 13.65
CA THR A 153 -11.00 -11.89 13.86
C THR A 153 -11.97 -12.74 13.06
N LYS A 154 -11.70 -14.05 12.98
CA LYS A 154 -12.69 -15.01 12.48
C LYS A 154 -13.46 -15.61 13.64
N SER A 155 -14.78 -15.72 13.49
CA SER A 155 -15.64 -16.48 14.39
C SER A 155 -15.40 -17.99 14.24
N SER A 156 -16.07 -18.80 15.07
CA SER A 156 -16.05 -20.27 14.93
C SER A 156 -16.59 -20.78 13.60
N SER A 157 -17.41 -19.99 12.90
CA SER A 157 -17.91 -20.32 11.56
C SER A 157 -16.97 -19.88 10.43
N GLY A 158 -15.83 -19.25 10.77
CA GLY A 158 -14.88 -18.70 9.80
C GLY A 158 -15.24 -17.31 9.27
N ALA A 159 -16.39 -16.74 9.65
CA ALA A 159 -16.79 -15.40 9.24
C ALA A 159 -15.96 -14.33 9.96
N LEU A 160 -15.55 -13.29 9.23
CA LEU A 160 -14.88 -12.15 9.83
C LEU A 160 -15.84 -11.39 10.77
N GLN A 161 -15.34 -10.91 11.90
CA GLN A 161 -16.08 -10.08 12.86
C GLN A 161 -15.20 -8.95 13.42
N ASN A 162 -15.80 -7.78 13.66
CA ASN A 162 -15.12 -6.66 14.32
C ASN A 162 -14.81 -7.03 15.78
N SER A 163 -13.54 -6.94 16.15
CA SER A 163 -12.97 -7.33 17.44
C SER A 163 -12.34 -6.14 18.20
N GLY A 164 -12.74 -4.92 17.83
CA GLY A 164 -12.29 -3.68 18.44
C GLY A 164 -11.42 -2.85 17.51
N TYR A 165 -10.72 -1.87 18.07
CA TYR A 165 -9.89 -0.95 17.31
C TYR A 165 -8.72 -0.44 18.15
N ILE A 166 -7.70 0.04 17.45
CA ILE A 166 -6.60 0.83 18.00
C ILE A 166 -6.82 2.28 17.58
N GLN A 167 -6.99 3.16 18.56
CA GLN A 167 -7.23 4.58 18.34
C GLN A 167 -6.02 5.26 17.70
N GLN A 168 -6.28 6.12 16.71
CA GLN A 168 -5.29 7.00 16.08
C GLN A 168 -5.55 8.47 16.46
N PRO A 169 -4.57 9.37 16.24
CA PRO A 169 -4.78 10.80 16.49
C PRO A 169 -5.94 11.36 15.66
N ALA A 170 -6.75 12.24 16.26
CA ALA A 170 -7.88 12.83 15.55
C ALA A 170 -7.41 13.67 14.34
N GLY A 171 -8.04 13.47 13.19
CA GLY A 171 -7.74 14.13 11.92
C GLY A 171 -6.52 13.60 11.20
N SER A 172 -5.91 12.51 11.67
CA SER A 172 -4.69 11.97 11.06
C SER A 172 -5.00 11.19 9.78
N GLY A 173 -6.10 10.44 9.76
CA GLY A 173 -6.51 9.64 8.62
C GLY A 173 -5.55 8.49 8.32
N PRO A 174 -5.50 7.43 9.13
CA PRO A 174 -4.61 6.29 8.92
C PRO A 174 -4.92 5.62 7.57
N ARG A 175 -3.87 5.35 6.79
CA ARG A 175 -3.99 4.85 5.42
C ARG A 175 -3.37 3.48 5.24
N HIS A 176 -2.05 3.37 5.42
CA HIS A 176 -1.29 2.13 5.31
C HIS A 176 -0.59 1.85 6.66
N VAL A 177 -0.51 0.58 7.02
CA VAL A 177 0.16 0.08 8.22
C VAL A 177 1.16 -1.01 7.85
N VAL A 178 2.22 -1.11 8.64
CA VAL A 178 3.14 -2.26 8.62
C VAL A 178 3.45 -2.66 10.06
N THR A 179 3.76 -3.95 10.27
CA THR A 179 4.04 -4.49 11.61
C THR A 179 5.45 -5.05 11.71
N LYS A 180 6.03 -4.98 12.90
CA LYS A 180 7.30 -5.65 13.26
C LYS A 180 7.16 -6.22 14.67
N GLY A 181 6.96 -7.53 14.77
CA GLY A 181 6.52 -8.14 16.03
C GLY A 181 5.23 -7.46 16.50
N THR A 182 5.16 -7.05 17.77
CA THR A 182 4.02 -6.32 18.33
C THR A 182 4.03 -4.81 18.03
N THR A 183 5.01 -4.31 17.28
CA THR A 183 5.07 -2.89 16.93
C THR A 183 4.25 -2.61 15.67
N LEU A 184 3.36 -1.64 15.75
CA LEU A 184 2.56 -1.10 14.66
C LEU A 184 3.16 0.23 14.21
N TYR A 185 3.41 0.34 12.91
CA TYR A 185 3.74 1.62 12.27
C TYR A 185 2.57 2.03 11.39
N THR A 186 2.07 3.24 11.57
CA THR A 186 0.88 3.75 10.87
C THR A 186 1.22 5.01 10.11
N LEU A 187 1.03 4.97 8.80
CA LEU A 187 1.12 6.14 7.93
C LEU A 187 -0.25 6.81 7.84
N HIS A 188 -0.26 8.10 8.11
CA HIS A 188 -1.46 8.93 8.16
C HIS A 188 -1.54 9.82 6.92
N GLU A 189 -2.57 9.60 6.09
CA GLU A 189 -2.76 10.30 4.83
C GLU A 189 -2.95 11.80 5.05
N LEU A 190 -3.87 12.19 5.94
CA LEU A 190 -4.32 13.58 6.05
C LEU A 190 -3.30 14.45 6.78
N SER A 191 -2.58 13.90 7.75
CA SER A 191 -1.60 14.65 8.54
C SER A 191 -0.17 14.55 8.02
N SER A 192 0.13 13.69 7.03
CA SER A 192 1.49 13.43 6.57
C SER A 192 2.45 13.05 7.72
N THR A 193 1.98 12.23 8.66
CA THR A 193 2.74 11.75 9.82
C THR A 193 2.85 10.23 9.83
N LEU A 194 3.93 9.73 10.41
CA LEU A 194 4.13 8.32 10.71
C LEU A 194 4.15 8.15 12.24
N THR A 195 3.36 7.23 12.77
CA THR A 195 3.33 6.92 14.21
C THR A 195 3.78 5.50 14.50
N GLN A 196 4.25 5.29 15.73
CA GLN A 196 4.57 3.99 16.29
C GLN A 196 3.71 3.72 17.52
N GLN A 197 3.08 2.54 17.58
CA GLN A 197 2.34 2.04 18.74
C GLN A 197 2.69 0.57 19.01
N THR A 198 2.43 0.09 20.22
CA THR A 198 2.40 -1.35 20.50
C THR A 198 0.98 -1.86 20.29
N ILE A 199 0.83 -2.94 19.53
CA ILE A 199 -0.46 -3.61 19.33
C ILE A 199 -0.87 -4.23 20.66
N PRO A 200 -1.99 -3.81 21.26
CA PRO A 200 -2.45 -4.38 22.52
C PRO A 200 -2.95 -5.81 22.27
N PRO A 201 -2.90 -6.71 23.28
CA PRO A 201 -3.55 -8.01 23.19
C PRO A 201 -5.00 -7.90 22.74
N LEU A 202 -5.48 -8.91 22.01
CA LEU A 202 -6.90 -9.01 21.67
C LEU A 202 -7.77 -8.97 22.94
N GLY A 203 -8.87 -8.23 22.90
CA GLY A 203 -9.76 -8.03 24.05
C GLY A 203 -9.29 -7.00 25.08
N SER A 204 -8.11 -6.40 24.94
CA SER A 204 -7.69 -5.27 25.78
C SER A 204 -8.64 -4.09 25.61
N THR A 205 -9.12 -3.53 26.73
CA THR A 205 -9.89 -2.28 26.76
C THR A 205 -9.01 -1.04 26.83
N THR A 206 -7.71 -1.21 27.12
CA THR A 206 -6.75 -0.11 27.18
C THR A 206 -6.24 0.20 25.77
N GLN A 207 -6.38 1.47 25.36
CA GLN A 207 -5.83 1.97 24.10
C GLN A 207 -4.33 2.23 24.22
N PRO A 208 -3.50 1.80 23.26
CA PRO A 208 -2.06 2.00 23.33
C PRO A 208 -1.70 3.47 23.07
N SER A 209 -0.77 4.01 23.85
CA SER A 209 -0.22 5.34 23.61
C SER A 209 0.67 5.38 22.36
N ILE A 210 0.74 6.54 21.71
CA ILE A 210 1.70 6.79 20.63
C ILE A 210 3.11 6.83 21.24
N ALA A 211 3.93 5.82 20.94
CA ALA A 211 5.30 5.72 21.45
C ALA A 211 6.25 6.70 20.74
N ALA A 212 6.03 6.92 19.44
CA ALA A 212 6.77 7.90 18.64
C ALA A 212 5.90 8.43 17.49
N SER A 213 6.19 9.66 17.06
CA SER A 213 5.54 10.30 15.92
C SER A 213 6.54 11.19 15.19
N VAL A 214 6.51 11.16 13.86
CA VAL A 214 7.36 12.02 13.02
C VAL A 214 6.59 12.48 11.79
N SER A 215 6.81 13.73 11.37
CA SER A 215 6.32 14.20 10.06
C SER A 215 7.18 13.64 8.94
N ILE A 216 6.55 13.20 7.86
CA ILE A 216 7.27 12.74 6.66
C ILE A 216 7.37 13.83 5.59
N VAL A 217 6.87 15.04 5.86
CA VAL A 217 6.94 16.17 4.92
C VAL A 217 8.40 16.50 4.63
N ALA A 218 8.75 16.58 3.34
CA ALA A 218 10.09 16.93 2.92
C ALA A 218 10.39 18.41 3.20
N PRO A 219 11.60 18.77 3.64
CA PRO A 219 12.03 20.15 3.74
C PRO A 219 11.80 20.92 2.44
N GLY A 220 11.37 22.18 2.55
CA GLY A 220 11.13 23.06 1.41
C GLY A 220 9.82 22.84 0.66
N SER A 221 8.89 22.01 1.14
CA SER A 221 7.53 21.97 0.57
C SER A 221 6.83 23.32 0.74
N THR A 222 6.20 23.80 -0.33
CA THR A 222 5.54 25.12 -0.37
C THR A 222 4.10 25.08 0.16
N ASN A 223 3.48 23.89 0.24
CA ASN A 223 2.15 23.72 0.82
C ASN A 223 2.04 22.40 1.62
N PRO A 224 2.74 22.28 2.76
CA PRO A 224 2.75 21.07 3.58
C PRO A 224 1.37 20.53 3.95
N SER A 225 0.39 21.41 4.19
CA SER A 225 -0.97 21.05 4.59
C SER A 225 -1.81 20.43 3.48
N ALA A 226 -1.41 20.58 2.21
CA ALA A 226 -2.11 19.96 1.08
C ALA A 226 -1.54 18.59 0.70
N LEU A 227 -0.41 18.19 1.31
CA LEU A 227 0.22 16.91 1.04
C LEU A 227 -0.59 15.77 1.65
N THR A 228 -0.62 14.64 0.94
CA THR A 228 -1.26 13.42 1.44
C THR A 228 -0.28 12.26 1.40
N ALA A 229 -0.11 11.54 2.51
CA ALA A 229 0.74 10.35 2.51
C ALA A 229 0.07 9.20 1.74
N ALA A 230 0.86 8.31 1.12
CA ALA A 230 0.31 7.19 0.37
C ALA A 230 0.87 5.82 0.82
N GLU A 231 2.08 5.46 0.40
CA GLU A 231 2.61 4.11 0.60
C GLU A 231 3.53 4.03 1.80
N LEU A 232 3.49 2.90 2.51
CA LEU A 232 4.36 2.58 3.64
C LEU A 232 4.97 1.20 3.44
N LEU A 233 6.30 1.14 3.34
CA LEU A 233 7.04 -0.11 3.13
C LEU A 233 8.06 -0.30 4.26
N LEU A 234 8.14 -1.52 4.80
CA LEU A 234 9.20 -1.92 5.72
C LEU A 234 10.23 -2.76 4.95
N SER A 235 11.49 -2.32 4.93
CA SER A 235 12.53 -3.10 4.24
C SER A 235 12.85 -4.40 4.96
N SER A 236 13.37 -5.40 4.24
CA SER A 236 14.05 -6.54 4.85
C SER A 236 15.45 -6.14 5.35
N VAL A 237 16.02 -6.97 6.22
CA VAL A 237 17.43 -6.91 6.61
C VAL A 237 18.20 -7.93 5.80
N SER A 238 19.36 -7.55 5.27
CA SER A 238 20.27 -8.42 4.53
C SER A 238 21.72 -8.01 4.77
N SER A 239 22.69 -8.74 4.22
CA SER A 239 24.09 -8.34 4.25
C SER A 239 24.34 -7.01 3.53
N ALA A 240 23.61 -6.74 2.44
CA ALA A 240 23.70 -5.49 1.69
C ALA A 240 22.98 -4.32 2.40
N PHE A 241 21.93 -4.63 3.17
CA PHE A 241 21.12 -3.66 3.91
C PHE A 241 20.93 -4.12 5.36
N PRO A 242 21.96 -3.94 6.22
CA PRO A 242 21.95 -4.46 7.59
C PRO A 242 20.98 -3.69 8.51
N THR A 243 20.62 -2.47 8.12
CA THR A 243 19.67 -1.63 8.86
C THR A 243 18.31 -1.66 8.18
N GLN A 244 17.28 -1.88 9.00
CA GLN A 244 15.90 -1.84 8.56
C GLN A 244 15.37 -0.41 8.57
N TYR A 245 14.68 -0.01 7.52
CA TYR A 245 14.05 1.32 7.39
C TYR A 245 12.61 1.19 6.93
N LEU A 246 11.82 2.20 7.28
CA LEU A 246 10.52 2.46 6.65
C LEU A 246 10.71 3.42 5.47
N TYR A 247 9.97 3.20 4.39
CA TYR A 247 9.91 4.08 3.23
C TYR A 247 8.47 4.55 3.12
N ALA A 248 8.24 5.85 3.32
CA ALA A 248 6.92 6.46 3.29
C ALA A 248 6.84 7.45 2.14
N THR A 249 5.83 7.32 1.27
CA THR A 249 5.63 8.27 0.17
C THR A 249 4.69 9.39 0.57
N ASN A 250 4.99 10.61 0.14
CA ASN A 250 4.12 11.77 0.31
C ASN A 250 3.85 12.42 -1.05
N ARG A 251 2.57 12.65 -1.36
CA ARG A 251 2.12 13.08 -2.69
C ARG A 251 1.44 14.45 -2.65
N GLY A 252 1.55 15.17 -3.76
CA GLY A 252 0.92 16.47 -3.96
C GLY A 252 1.86 17.65 -3.74
N ASP A 253 3.17 17.42 -3.66
CA ASP A 253 4.15 18.49 -3.63
C ASP A 253 4.55 18.88 -5.06
N THR A 254 5.33 19.97 -5.20
CA THR A 254 5.95 20.32 -6.49
C THR A 254 6.90 19.23 -7.00
N SER A 255 7.52 18.50 -6.08
CA SER A 255 8.29 17.29 -6.35
C SER A 255 8.08 16.30 -5.21
N ASP A 256 7.31 15.25 -5.45
CA ASP A 256 7.00 14.28 -4.41
C ASP A 256 8.25 13.57 -3.89
N ALA A 257 8.18 13.16 -2.63
CA ALA A 257 9.31 12.61 -1.91
C ALA A 257 9.00 11.24 -1.30
N VAL A 258 10.05 10.43 -1.19
CA VAL A 258 10.08 9.28 -0.28
C VAL A 258 10.84 9.70 0.97
N ALA A 259 10.19 9.66 2.13
CA ALA A 259 10.85 9.77 3.43
C ALA A 259 11.37 8.39 3.84
N ILE A 260 12.65 8.32 4.19
CA ILE A 260 13.31 7.12 4.71
C ILE A 260 13.44 7.30 6.21
N VAL A 261 12.83 6.41 6.99
CA VAL A 261 12.67 6.55 8.43
C VAL A 261 13.36 5.40 9.16
N SER A 262 14.26 5.75 10.08
CA SER A 262 14.87 4.82 11.03
C SER A 262 13.89 4.48 12.14
N ILE A 263 13.86 3.20 12.50
CA ILE A 263 12.99 2.63 13.54
C ILE A 263 13.79 2.12 14.76
N ALA A 264 14.99 2.66 14.97
CA ALA A 264 15.87 2.24 16.05
C ALA A 264 15.40 2.76 17.42
N ASN A 265 15.67 1.98 18.48
CA ASN A 265 15.46 2.38 19.88
C ASN A 265 14.04 2.85 20.21
N ASN A 266 13.01 2.28 19.57
CA ASN A 266 11.61 2.69 19.71
C ASN A 266 11.34 4.17 19.36
N THR A 267 12.14 4.72 18.44
CA THR A 267 11.97 6.08 17.94
C THR A 267 11.78 6.07 16.43
N LEU A 268 11.16 7.13 15.91
CA LEU A 268 11.02 7.38 14.48
C LEU A 268 11.85 8.61 14.12
N ASN A 269 12.87 8.42 13.28
CA ASN A 269 13.71 9.52 12.80
C ASN A 269 13.79 9.48 11.28
N VAL A 270 13.39 10.57 10.61
CA VAL A 270 13.61 10.68 9.17
C VAL A 270 15.10 10.88 8.94
N VAL A 271 15.74 9.93 8.26
CA VAL A 271 17.19 9.95 7.96
C VAL A 271 17.48 10.49 6.57
N ALA A 272 16.49 10.49 5.68
CA ALA A 272 16.59 11.10 4.36
C ALA A 272 15.21 11.38 3.75
N HIS A 273 15.16 12.39 2.89
CA HIS A 273 14.10 12.56 1.90
C HIS A 273 14.69 12.48 0.51
N VAL A 274 14.11 11.65 -0.35
CA VAL A 274 14.52 11.56 -1.75
C VAL A 274 13.40 12.06 -2.64
N ARG A 275 13.65 13.19 -3.31
CA ARG A 275 12.78 13.75 -4.35
C ARG A 275 12.88 12.87 -5.59
N THR A 276 11.76 12.30 -6.03
CA THR A 276 11.77 11.24 -7.07
C THR A 276 11.62 11.81 -8.48
N GLY A 277 11.12 13.04 -8.61
CA GLY A 277 10.70 13.59 -9.89
C GLY A 277 9.49 12.86 -10.51
N VAL A 278 8.81 12.01 -9.74
CA VAL A 278 7.56 11.35 -10.08
C VAL A 278 6.41 12.16 -9.48
N ASN A 279 5.34 12.41 -10.24
CA ASN A 279 4.21 13.23 -9.79
C ASN A 279 3.05 12.39 -9.25
N PHE A 280 2.63 12.71 -8.03
CA PHE A 280 1.55 12.07 -7.30
C PHE A 280 1.84 10.59 -7.02
N ILE A 281 2.89 10.34 -6.21
CA ILE A 281 3.37 8.99 -5.87
C ILE A 281 2.29 8.23 -5.10
N ARG A 282 1.58 7.33 -5.80
CA ARG A 282 0.46 6.59 -5.23
C ARG A 282 0.75 5.12 -4.97
N GLY A 283 1.65 4.52 -5.76
CA GLY A 283 2.06 3.13 -5.63
C GLY A 283 3.58 3.02 -5.50
N ALA A 284 4.03 2.12 -4.63
CA ALA A 284 5.44 1.84 -4.43
C ALA A 284 5.64 0.40 -3.93
N ALA A 285 6.72 -0.25 -4.36
CA ALA A 285 7.05 -1.60 -3.90
C ALA A 285 8.56 -1.85 -3.89
N LEU A 286 9.06 -2.45 -2.82
CA LEU A 286 10.43 -2.97 -2.76
C LEU A 286 10.53 -4.29 -3.52
N SER A 287 11.65 -4.49 -4.22
CA SER A 287 11.91 -5.73 -4.96
C SER A 287 11.98 -6.94 -4.02
N PRO A 288 11.79 -8.17 -4.51
CA PRO A 288 11.99 -9.36 -3.71
C PRO A 288 13.43 -9.50 -3.17
N GLY A 289 13.62 -10.39 -2.20
CA GLY A 289 14.93 -10.70 -1.63
C GLY A 289 15.43 -9.63 -0.66
N ASP A 290 16.57 -9.02 -0.98
CA ASP A 290 17.19 -7.96 -0.17
C ASP A 290 16.50 -6.59 -0.34
N GLY A 291 15.52 -6.51 -1.22
CA GLY A 291 14.82 -5.26 -1.52
C GLY A 291 15.69 -4.25 -2.22
N LYS A 292 16.72 -4.66 -2.97
CA LYS A 292 17.69 -3.76 -3.62
C LYS A 292 17.07 -2.63 -4.44
N TYR A 293 15.91 -2.85 -5.05
CA TYR A 293 15.23 -1.85 -5.86
C TYR A 293 13.91 -1.41 -5.25
N LEU A 294 13.55 -0.14 -5.44
CA LEU A 294 12.26 0.44 -5.13
C LEU A 294 11.58 0.85 -6.44
N ALA A 295 10.42 0.28 -6.71
CA ALA A 295 9.56 0.70 -7.82
C ALA A 295 8.54 1.73 -7.31
N ILE A 296 8.26 2.77 -8.10
CA ILE A 296 7.35 3.86 -7.77
C ILE A 296 6.50 4.20 -8.99
N THR A 297 5.22 4.51 -8.80
CA THR A 297 4.32 5.02 -9.84
C THR A 297 3.85 6.45 -9.57
N GLY A 298 3.80 7.26 -10.63
CA GLY A 298 3.24 8.61 -10.61
C GLY A 298 1.86 8.63 -11.25
N GLN A 299 0.83 8.78 -10.42
CA GLN A 299 -0.55 8.75 -10.91
C GLN A 299 -0.79 9.87 -11.93
N ASN A 300 -0.28 11.07 -11.68
CA ASN A 300 -0.64 12.23 -12.48
C ASN A 300 0.25 12.41 -13.73
N ASP A 301 1.49 11.92 -13.70
CA ASP A 301 2.41 11.99 -14.84
C ASP A 301 2.46 10.72 -15.69
N GLY A 302 1.72 9.68 -15.29
CA GLY A 302 1.65 8.43 -16.03
C GLY A 302 2.97 7.68 -16.10
N SER A 303 3.83 7.83 -15.08
CA SER A 303 5.16 7.23 -15.07
C SER A 303 5.31 6.09 -14.06
N ALA A 304 6.27 5.20 -14.34
CA ALA A 304 6.82 4.27 -13.36
C ALA A 304 8.34 4.37 -13.38
N ALA A 305 8.97 4.38 -12.21
CA ALA A 305 10.41 4.53 -12.05
C ALA A 305 10.96 3.47 -11.10
N ILE A 306 12.19 3.02 -11.39
CA ILE A 306 12.95 2.09 -10.55
C ILE A 306 14.14 2.85 -9.96
N PHE A 307 14.26 2.77 -8.64
CA PHE A 307 15.37 3.31 -7.88
C PHE A 307 16.20 2.18 -7.28
N GLU A 308 17.52 2.25 -7.37
CA GLU A 308 18.44 1.43 -6.60
C GLU A 308 18.58 2.02 -5.20
N ARG A 309 18.42 1.19 -4.15
CA ARG A 309 18.79 1.57 -2.80
C ARG A 309 20.30 1.60 -2.67
N ILE A 310 20.82 2.73 -2.23
CA ILE A 310 22.25 2.98 -2.03
C ILE A 310 22.50 3.44 -0.59
N ASN A 311 23.77 3.58 -0.20
CA ASN A 311 24.18 4.08 1.12
C ASN A 311 23.56 3.29 2.28
N GLY A 312 23.56 1.96 2.19
CA GLY A 312 22.94 1.10 3.21
C GLY A 312 21.42 1.23 3.31
N GLY A 313 20.76 1.82 2.31
CA GLY A 313 19.31 2.01 2.24
C GLY A 313 18.83 3.42 2.55
N THR A 314 19.72 4.37 2.87
CA THR A 314 19.34 5.77 3.15
C THR A 314 19.35 6.65 1.90
N GLY A 315 19.71 6.12 0.73
CA GLY A 315 19.62 6.82 -0.54
C GLY A 315 18.88 6.01 -1.61
N LEU A 316 18.32 6.72 -2.58
CA LEU A 316 17.65 6.15 -3.75
C LEU A 316 18.23 6.78 -5.02
N LYS A 317 18.78 5.97 -5.91
CA LYS A 317 19.29 6.40 -7.21
C LYS A 317 18.35 5.94 -8.31
N GLN A 318 17.74 6.84 -9.07
CA GLN A 318 16.92 6.44 -10.21
C GLN A 318 17.82 5.74 -11.24
N ILE A 319 17.43 4.53 -11.63
CA ILE A 319 18.17 3.73 -12.62
C ILE A 319 17.32 3.39 -13.84
N ALA A 320 15.99 3.47 -13.78
CA ALA A 320 15.15 3.32 -14.95
C ALA A 320 13.83 4.08 -14.78
N ARG A 321 13.21 4.50 -15.88
CA ARG A 321 11.89 5.13 -15.90
C ARG A 321 11.17 4.83 -17.21
N ILE A 322 9.86 4.73 -17.16
CA ILE A 322 8.96 4.68 -18.30
C ILE A 322 7.81 5.68 -18.07
N SER A 323 7.23 6.18 -19.15
CA SER A 323 6.07 7.09 -19.14
C SER A 323 4.98 6.57 -20.09
N GLY A 324 3.82 7.21 -20.08
CA GLY A 324 2.70 6.85 -20.97
C GLY A 324 1.77 5.77 -20.40
N LEU A 325 1.86 5.49 -19.10
CA LEU A 325 0.92 4.65 -18.38
C LEU A 325 -0.31 5.49 -17.99
N THR A 326 -1.51 4.94 -18.11
CA THR A 326 -2.73 5.65 -17.72
C THR A 326 -2.92 5.60 -16.21
N GLN A 327 -2.70 6.73 -15.54
CA GLN A 327 -2.91 6.93 -14.10
C GLN A 327 -2.49 5.74 -13.21
N PRO A 328 -1.20 5.35 -13.21
CA PRO A 328 -0.74 4.19 -12.48
C PRO A 328 -0.80 4.41 -10.95
N THR A 329 -1.52 3.54 -10.24
CA THR A 329 -1.77 3.68 -8.79
C THR A 329 -1.16 2.57 -7.95
N SER A 330 -0.78 1.45 -8.56
CA SER A 330 -0.11 0.34 -7.87
C SER A 330 0.98 -0.25 -8.76
N ILE A 331 2.02 -0.81 -8.12
CA ILE A 331 3.10 -1.54 -8.78
C ILE A 331 3.51 -2.71 -7.91
N THR A 332 3.63 -3.89 -8.50
CA THR A 332 4.07 -5.10 -7.78
C THR A 332 5.11 -5.86 -8.58
N TRP A 333 6.06 -6.46 -7.87
CA TRP A 333 7.06 -7.35 -8.45
C TRP A 333 6.51 -8.78 -8.57
N LEU A 334 6.99 -9.53 -9.56
CA LEU A 334 6.69 -10.96 -9.76
C LEU A 334 7.91 -11.85 -9.42
#